data_AF-A0A1C4MMU4-F1
#
_entry.id   AF-A0A1C4MMU4-F1
#
_cell.length_a   1.000
_cell.length_b   1.000
_cell.length_c   1.000
_cell.angle_alpha   90.00
_cell.angle_beta   90.00
_cell.angle_gamma   90.00
#
_symmetry.space_group_name_H-M   'P 1'
#
loop_
_entity.id
_entity.type
_entity.pdbx_description
1 polymer ?
#
loop_
_entity_poly.entity_id
_entity_poly.type
_entity_poly.pdbx_seq_one_letter_code
_entity_poly.pdbx_strand_id
1 'polypeptide(L)'
;MSDTGLDATFIVGLHGVLDKHPWIEQVNAEFDLDEDVFSLAVQRASAFAWSSTALADEQTENLWDHNDAGGDWTPDGAVRQLAWLQASLPRPAHMPGRARREPRLPVLPVLTVLADALRRVGTVRLTGTHTLAPLHRAGDARVALAENADWYTLANPADATTLTVTVSALPSARLAERADAIREAALARTYGNMRVASRKPATAAATPGLARPLAGMVQAERLRLALAFRCDVREWTTDVAAWTTEVFADSIRTVTGLSGLVLIAVSSDPAAA
;
A
#
# COMPACT_ATOMS: atom_id res chain seq x y z
N MET A 1 17.83 1.91 -15.13
CA MET A 1 16.78 1.58 -16.11
C MET A 1 15.79 0.61 -15.48
N SER A 2 14.65 1.12 -15.04
CA SER A 2 13.51 0.33 -14.58
C SER A 2 12.94 -0.52 -15.72
N ASP A 3 12.48 -1.72 -15.38
CA ASP A 3 11.80 -2.63 -16.30
C ASP A 3 10.32 -2.27 -16.28
N THR A 4 9.76 -1.86 -17.42
CA THR A 4 8.35 -1.44 -17.54
C THR A 4 7.42 -2.60 -17.88
N GLY A 5 7.89 -3.85 -17.82
CA GLY A 5 7.04 -5.02 -18.01
C GLY A 5 5.87 -5.04 -17.02
N LEU A 6 4.69 -5.48 -17.46
CA LEU A 6 3.46 -5.51 -16.66
C LEU A 6 3.67 -6.21 -15.30
N ASP A 7 4.53 -7.23 -15.27
CA ASP A 7 4.83 -8.03 -14.08
C ASP A 7 5.64 -7.27 -13.01
N ALA A 8 6.29 -6.14 -13.34
CA ALA A 8 7.08 -5.32 -12.43
C ALA A 8 6.32 -4.10 -11.87
N THR A 9 5.05 -3.95 -12.25
CA THR A 9 4.21 -2.82 -11.83
C THR A 9 3.95 -2.89 -10.32
N PHE A 10 4.20 -1.78 -9.63
CA PHE A 10 3.82 -1.57 -8.24
C PHE A 10 2.72 -0.52 -8.18
N ILE A 11 1.60 -0.81 -7.52
CA ILE A 11 0.49 0.13 -7.38
C ILE A 11 0.10 0.20 -5.92
N VAL A 12 -0.11 1.40 -5.40
CA VAL A 12 -0.65 1.62 -4.06
C VAL A 12 -1.81 2.58 -4.16
N GLY A 13 -2.91 2.31 -3.46
CA GLY A 13 -4.01 3.26 -3.38
C GLY A 13 -4.65 3.33 -2.01
N LEU A 14 -5.20 4.51 -1.72
CA LEU A 14 -5.81 4.92 -0.47
C LEU A 14 -7.31 5.14 -0.70
N HIS A 15 -8.11 4.55 0.18
CA HIS A 15 -9.57 4.59 0.14
C HIS A 15 -10.11 5.27 1.39
N GLY A 16 -11.17 6.06 1.22
CA GLY A 16 -11.75 6.78 2.33
C GLY A 16 -12.86 7.74 1.91
N VAL A 17 -13.20 8.62 2.84
CA VAL A 17 -14.05 9.78 2.60
C VAL A 17 -13.20 11.04 2.74
N LEU A 18 -13.34 11.96 1.80
CA LEU A 18 -12.62 13.23 1.77
C LEU A 18 -13.59 14.38 1.95
N ASP A 19 -13.41 15.12 3.04
CA ASP A 19 -14.05 16.41 3.25
C ASP A 19 -13.12 17.50 2.70
N LYS A 20 -13.34 17.88 1.44
CA LYS A 20 -12.52 18.90 0.75
C LYS A 20 -12.64 20.24 1.46
N HIS A 21 -11.51 20.95 1.55
CA HIS A 21 -11.53 22.33 2.02
C HIS A 21 -12.35 23.23 1.09
N PRO A 22 -13.20 24.13 1.61
CA PRO A 22 -14.09 24.95 0.78
C PRO A 22 -13.35 25.94 -0.12
N TRP A 23 -12.09 26.26 0.18
CA TRP A 23 -11.25 27.19 -0.57
C TRP A 23 -10.36 26.53 -1.63
N ILE A 24 -10.31 25.20 -1.74
CA ILE A 24 -9.30 24.55 -2.60
C ILE A 24 -9.50 24.87 -4.08
N GLU A 25 -10.75 24.91 -4.55
CA GLU A 25 -11.08 25.26 -5.94
C GLU A 25 -10.72 26.72 -6.25
N GLN A 26 -10.91 27.62 -5.27
CA GLN A 26 -10.54 29.02 -5.42
C GLN A 26 -9.03 29.18 -5.53
N VAL A 27 -8.25 28.51 -4.67
CA VAL A 27 -6.78 28.54 -4.71
C VAL A 27 -6.27 27.96 -6.02
N ASN A 28 -6.86 26.85 -6.49
CA ASN A 28 -6.47 26.26 -7.76
C ASN A 28 -6.71 27.24 -8.92
N ALA A 29 -7.86 27.92 -8.94
CA ALA A 29 -8.15 28.93 -9.95
C ALA A 29 -7.27 30.19 -9.83
N GLU A 30 -6.96 30.64 -8.61
CA GLU A 30 -6.17 31.86 -8.36
C GLU A 30 -4.72 31.71 -8.83
N PHE A 31 -4.12 30.54 -8.59
CA PHE A 31 -2.72 30.27 -8.89
C PHE A 31 -2.52 29.45 -10.18
N ASP A 32 -3.60 29.24 -10.95
CA ASP A 32 -3.60 28.40 -12.16
C ASP A 32 -2.95 27.02 -11.92
N LEU A 33 -3.35 26.41 -10.80
CA LEU A 33 -2.85 25.13 -10.35
C LEU A 33 -3.74 24.01 -10.85
N ASP A 34 -3.19 23.16 -11.71
CA ASP A 34 -3.76 21.86 -12.07
C ASP A 34 -3.28 20.76 -11.09
N GLU A 35 -3.30 21.07 -9.79
CA GLU A 35 -2.78 20.16 -8.77
C GLU A 35 -3.70 18.95 -8.62
N ASP A 36 -3.20 17.81 -9.08
CA ASP A 36 -3.83 16.51 -8.97
C ASP A 36 -3.05 15.61 -8.01
N VAL A 37 -3.49 14.36 -7.87
CA VAL A 37 -2.78 13.38 -7.03
C VAL A 37 -1.34 13.17 -7.53
N PHE A 38 -1.12 13.21 -8.85
CA PHE A 38 0.18 12.96 -9.45
C PHE A 38 1.18 14.07 -9.12
N SER A 39 0.83 15.33 -9.40
CA SER A 39 1.70 16.49 -9.18
C SER A 39 2.10 16.62 -7.70
N LEU A 40 1.13 16.51 -6.79
CA LEU A 40 1.35 16.58 -5.35
C LEU A 40 2.23 15.42 -4.83
N ALA A 41 1.98 14.19 -5.30
CA ALA A 41 2.76 13.03 -4.89
C ALA A 41 4.21 13.10 -5.38
N VAL A 42 4.44 13.55 -6.62
CA VAL A 42 5.79 13.75 -7.20
C VAL A 42 6.55 14.83 -6.43
N GLN A 43 5.91 15.97 -6.15
CA GLN A 43 6.52 17.06 -5.38
C GLN A 43 6.91 16.58 -3.98
N ARG A 44 6.01 15.83 -3.33
CA ARG A 44 6.25 15.34 -1.97
C ARG A 44 7.31 14.25 -1.91
N ALA A 45 7.34 13.32 -2.87
CA ALA A 45 8.38 12.31 -2.98
C ALA A 45 9.76 12.95 -3.20
N SER A 46 9.83 14.00 -4.02
CA SER A 46 11.06 14.77 -4.25
C SER A 46 11.54 15.48 -2.98
N ALA A 47 10.62 16.06 -2.20
CA ALA A 47 10.96 16.72 -0.93
C ALA A 47 11.58 15.77 0.11
N PHE A 48 11.23 14.48 0.08
CA PHE A 48 11.83 13.47 0.93
C PHE A 48 13.08 12.80 0.32
N ALA A 49 13.49 13.20 -0.88
CA ALA A 49 14.52 12.52 -1.68
C ALA A 49 14.23 11.01 -1.87
N TRP A 50 12.95 10.62 -1.90
CA TRP A 50 12.53 9.23 -2.12
C TRP A 50 12.38 8.90 -3.60
N SER A 51 11.94 9.86 -4.40
CA SER A 51 11.88 9.75 -5.86
C SER A 51 11.96 11.14 -6.46
N SER A 52 12.53 11.26 -7.65
CA SER A 52 12.61 12.51 -8.41
C SER A 52 12.42 12.25 -9.90
N THR A 53 11.76 13.19 -10.58
CA THR A 53 11.65 13.25 -12.04
C THR A 53 12.72 14.12 -12.68
N ALA A 54 13.56 14.80 -11.87
CA ALA A 54 14.68 15.59 -12.38
C ALA A 54 15.67 14.70 -13.13
N LEU A 55 16.22 15.20 -14.24
CA LEU A 55 17.30 14.53 -14.96
C LEU A 55 18.48 14.36 -14.00
N ALA A 56 18.71 13.13 -13.56
CA ALA A 56 19.71 12.82 -12.55
C ALA A 56 21.13 12.99 -13.11
N ASP A 57 22.00 13.70 -12.40
CA ASP A 57 23.41 13.31 -12.34
C ASP A 57 23.48 11.92 -11.69
N GLU A 58 24.45 11.09 -12.10
CA GLU A 58 24.55 9.62 -11.90
C GLU A 58 24.44 9.09 -10.45
N GLN A 59 24.19 9.91 -9.43
CA GLN A 59 24.35 9.56 -8.00
C GLN A 59 23.06 9.45 -7.16
N THR A 60 21.88 9.87 -7.63
CA THR A 60 20.66 9.76 -6.80
C THR A 60 19.80 8.58 -7.25
N GLU A 61 19.81 7.50 -6.47
CA GLU A 61 18.95 6.34 -6.75
C GLU A 61 17.56 6.52 -6.16
N ASN A 62 16.55 6.58 -7.03
CA ASN A 62 15.15 6.62 -6.64
C ASN A 62 14.71 5.31 -5.94
N LEU A 63 13.85 5.41 -4.93
CA LEU A 63 13.15 4.26 -4.35
C LEU A 63 12.14 3.65 -5.33
N TRP A 64 11.54 4.48 -6.20
CA TRP A 64 10.67 4.08 -7.30
C TRP A 64 10.66 5.14 -8.39
N ASP A 65 10.25 4.77 -9.61
CA ASP A 65 9.96 5.73 -10.69
C ASP A 65 8.45 5.90 -10.85
N HIS A 66 7.98 7.15 -10.98
CA HIS A 66 6.56 7.47 -11.14
C HIS A 66 6.07 7.09 -12.55
N ASN A 67 4.94 6.39 -12.64
CA ASN A 67 4.32 6.04 -13.93
C ASN A 67 3.00 6.79 -14.15
N ASP A 68 2.06 6.64 -13.22
CA ASP A 68 0.71 7.20 -13.34
C ASP A 68 0.07 7.35 -11.95
N ALA A 69 -0.91 8.23 -11.80
CA ALA A 69 -1.65 8.41 -10.56
C ALA A 69 -3.04 8.99 -10.82
N GLY A 70 -3.92 8.87 -9.85
CA GLY A 70 -5.23 9.50 -9.91
C GLY A 70 -6.00 9.39 -8.61
N GLY A 71 -7.21 9.88 -8.60
CA GLY A 71 -8.08 9.86 -7.43
C GLY A 71 -9.49 10.33 -7.75
N ASP A 72 -10.46 9.84 -6.98
CA ASP A 72 -11.84 10.33 -7.01
C ASP A 72 -12.11 11.15 -5.74
N TRP A 73 -12.25 12.47 -5.93
CA TRP A 73 -12.50 13.44 -4.86
C TRP A 73 -13.95 13.92 -4.84
N THR A 74 -14.88 13.15 -5.41
CA THR A 74 -16.32 13.50 -5.40
C THR A 74 -16.82 13.67 -3.96
N PRO A 75 -17.40 14.83 -3.59
CA PRO A 75 -17.82 15.11 -2.23
C PRO A 75 -19.24 14.58 -1.95
N ASP A 76 -19.40 13.25 -1.92
CA ASP A 76 -20.70 12.59 -1.74
C ASP A 76 -20.80 11.78 -0.44
N GLY A 77 -19.79 11.84 0.41
CA GLY A 77 -19.71 11.08 1.67
C GLY A 77 -19.52 9.57 1.49
N ALA A 78 -19.41 9.08 0.26
CA ALA A 78 -19.17 7.67 -0.01
C ALA A 78 -17.69 7.32 0.12
N VAL A 79 -17.40 6.02 0.33
CA VAL A 79 -16.03 5.52 0.26
C VAL A 79 -15.56 5.55 -1.19
N ARG A 80 -14.51 6.34 -1.47
CA ARG A 80 -13.90 6.52 -2.78
C ARG A 80 -12.44 6.05 -2.77
N GLN A 81 -11.89 5.73 -3.94
CA GLN A 81 -10.45 5.58 -4.13
C GLN A 81 -9.86 6.99 -4.25
N LEU A 82 -9.59 7.60 -3.10
CA LEU A 82 -9.21 9.01 -2.98
C LEU A 82 -7.89 9.32 -3.68
N ALA A 83 -6.96 8.37 -3.66
CA ALA A 83 -5.68 8.52 -4.33
C ALA A 83 -5.08 7.15 -4.68
N TRP A 84 -4.37 7.06 -5.78
CA TRP A 84 -3.55 5.91 -6.12
C TRP A 84 -2.33 6.35 -6.93
N LEU A 85 -1.24 5.60 -6.80
CA LEU A 85 0.01 5.80 -7.51
C LEU A 85 0.46 4.46 -8.10
N GLN A 86 0.72 4.45 -9.40
CA GLN A 86 1.44 3.42 -10.12
C GLN A 86 2.90 3.82 -10.27
N ALA A 87 3.80 2.89 -9.95
CA ALA A 87 5.23 3.09 -9.96
C ALA A 87 5.97 1.86 -10.51
N SER A 88 7.19 2.10 -10.97
CA SER A 88 8.15 1.06 -11.34
C SER A 88 9.20 0.95 -10.25
N LEU A 89 9.44 -0.26 -9.75
CA LEU A 89 10.49 -0.49 -8.75
C LEU A 89 11.85 -0.74 -9.43
N PRO A 90 12.96 -0.23 -8.86
CA PRO A 90 14.29 -0.50 -9.38
C PRO A 90 14.57 -2.01 -9.40
N ARG A 91 15.44 -2.45 -10.32
CA ARG A 91 15.93 -3.83 -10.29
C ARG A 91 16.84 -4.00 -9.07
N PRO A 92 16.78 -5.12 -8.36
CA PRO A 92 17.79 -5.45 -7.36
C PRO A 92 19.16 -5.43 -8.05
N ALA A 93 20.01 -4.45 -7.74
CA ALA A 93 21.32 -4.35 -8.33
C ALA A 93 22.25 -5.35 -7.65
N HIS A 94 22.65 -6.41 -8.37
CA HIS A 94 23.72 -7.29 -7.90
C HIS A 94 25.06 -6.63 -8.19
N MET A 95 25.57 -5.85 -7.22
CA MET A 95 26.90 -5.26 -7.29
C MET A 95 27.86 -6.14 -6.48
N PRO A 96 28.78 -6.88 -7.12
CA PRO A 96 29.76 -7.71 -6.40
C PRO A 96 30.56 -6.86 -5.42
N GLY A 97 30.65 -7.29 -4.16
CA GLY A 97 31.48 -6.64 -3.14
C GLY A 97 30.83 -5.49 -2.35
N ARG A 98 29.58 -5.11 -2.63
CA ARG A 98 28.80 -4.22 -1.75
C ARG A 98 27.65 -4.99 -1.13
N ALA A 99 27.71 -5.21 0.19
CA ALA A 99 26.58 -5.71 0.97
C ALA A 99 25.50 -4.62 1.05
N ARG A 100 24.64 -4.55 0.04
CA ARG A 100 23.46 -3.67 0.06
C ARG A 100 22.25 -4.51 0.44
N ARG A 101 21.49 -4.07 1.45
CA ARG A 101 20.19 -4.67 1.78
C ARG A 101 19.32 -4.63 0.52
N GLU A 102 18.69 -5.75 0.18
CA GLU A 102 17.72 -5.79 -0.91
C GLU A 102 16.59 -4.79 -0.63
N PRO A 103 16.17 -4.00 -1.63
CA PRO A 103 15.13 -3.00 -1.42
C PRO A 103 13.80 -3.68 -1.04
N ARG A 104 13.15 -3.14 -0.01
CA ARG A 104 11.79 -3.54 0.38
C ARG A 104 10.77 -2.83 -0.52
N LEU A 105 9.51 -3.27 -0.44
CA LEU A 105 8.42 -2.55 -1.11
C LEU A 105 8.25 -1.18 -0.44
N PRO A 106 8.25 -0.06 -1.19
CA PRO A 106 8.10 1.28 -0.62
C PRO A 106 6.63 1.61 -0.30
N VAL A 107 5.91 0.71 0.37
CA VAL A 107 4.48 0.87 0.67
C VAL A 107 4.26 2.08 1.59
N LEU A 108 5.02 2.16 2.69
CA LEU A 108 4.92 3.28 3.63
C LEU A 108 5.31 4.62 2.99
N PRO A 109 6.46 4.75 2.28
CA PRO A 109 6.78 5.96 1.53
C PRO A 109 5.67 6.41 0.57
N VAL A 110 5.12 5.49 -0.21
CA VAL A 110 4.05 5.83 -1.16
C VAL A 110 2.76 6.23 -0.45
N LEU A 111 2.32 5.50 0.58
CA LEU A 111 1.15 5.90 1.37
C LEU A 111 1.35 7.25 2.06
N THR A 112 2.58 7.56 2.48
CA THR A 112 2.91 8.86 3.10
C THR A 112 2.70 10.00 2.12
N VAL A 113 3.24 9.90 0.90
CA VAL A 113 3.07 10.99 -0.09
C VAL A 113 1.62 11.13 -0.55
N LEU A 114 0.89 10.02 -0.70
CA LEU A 114 -0.54 10.06 -1.03
C LEU A 114 -1.37 10.69 0.10
N ALA A 115 -1.09 10.33 1.35
CA ALA A 115 -1.79 10.90 2.50
C ALA A 115 -1.49 12.38 2.69
N ASP A 116 -0.23 12.79 2.52
CA ASP A 116 0.17 14.20 2.59
C ASP A 116 -0.50 15.04 1.49
N ALA A 117 -0.56 14.51 0.27
CA ALA A 117 -1.28 15.16 -0.83
C ALA A 117 -2.77 15.37 -0.47
N LEU A 118 -3.45 14.33 0.01
CA LEU A 118 -4.86 14.43 0.39
C LEU A 118 -5.10 15.37 1.58
N ARG A 119 -4.22 15.37 2.58
CA ARG A 119 -4.29 16.30 3.73
C ARG A 119 -4.12 17.76 3.32
N ARG A 120 -3.47 18.02 2.19
CA ARG A 120 -3.36 19.39 1.65
C ARG A 120 -4.70 19.87 1.07
N VAL A 121 -5.49 18.94 0.54
CA VAL A 121 -6.77 19.20 -0.14
C VAL A 121 -7.96 19.18 0.82
N GLY A 122 -7.90 18.39 1.89
CA GLY A 122 -8.99 18.27 2.85
C GLY A 122 -8.71 17.34 4.03
N THR A 123 -9.77 17.01 4.76
CA THR A 123 -9.71 16.04 5.86
C THR A 123 -10.08 14.65 5.34
N VAL A 124 -9.23 13.66 5.63
CA VAL A 124 -9.42 12.28 5.17
C VAL A 124 -9.86 11.40 6.33
N ARG A 125 -10.95 10.66 6.13
CA ARG A 125 -11.27 9.48 6.93
C ARG A 125 -10.87 8.23 6.16
N LEU A 126 -9.74 7.64 6.55
CA LEU A 126 -9.20 6.42 5.95
C LEU A 126 -10.12 5.22 6.22
N THR A 127 -10.45 4.47 5.18
CA THR A 127 -11.23 3.22 5.32
C THR A 127 -10.49 2.00 4.79
N GLY A 128 -9.51 2.19 3.91
CA GLY A 128 -8.70 1.10 3.42
C GLY A 128 -7.54 1.53 2.53
N THR A 129 -6.66 0.58 2.26
CA THR A 129 -5.59 0.71 1.28
C THR A 129 -5.52 -0.55 0.45
N HIS A 130 -4.91 -0.45 -0.72
CA HIS A 130 -4.52 -1.61 -1.50
C HIS A 130 -3.13 -1.45 -2.06
N THR A 131 -2.49 -2.58 -2.34
CA THR A 131 -1.17 -2.64 -2.94
C THR A 131 -1.09 -3.81 -3.91
N LEU A 132 -0.83 -3.51 -5.18
CA LEU A 132 -0.35 -4.49 -6.15
C LEU A 132 1.16 -4.58 -6.03
N ALA A 133 1.65 -5.68 -5.46
CA ALA A 133 3.06 -5.89 -5.18
C ALA A 133 3.68 -6.92 -6.14
N PRO A 134 4.76 -6.55 -6.86
CA PRO A 134 5.59 -7.50 -7.60
C PRO A 134 6.57 -8.19 -6.64
N LEU A 135 6.25 -9.39 -6.17
CA LEU A 135 7.01 -10.03 -5.08
C LEU A 135 8.47 -10.32 -5.42
N HIS A 136 8.82 -10.49 -6.69
CA HIS A 136 10.23 -10.61 -7.12
C HIS A 136 11.07 -9.34 -6.93
N ARG A 137 10.43 -8.19 -6.63
CA ARG A 137 11.11 -6.94 -6.29
C ARG A 137 11.20 -6.70 -4.78
N ALA A 138 10.49 -7.49 -3.98
CA ALA A 138 10.47 -7.37 -2.53
C ALA A 138 11.64 -8.16 -1.92
N GLY A 139 12.60 -7.46 -1.31
CA GLY A 139 13.63 -8.06 -0.47
C GLY A 139 13.08 -8.60 0.86
N ASP A 140 13.97 -9.16 1.67
CA ASP A 140 13.65 -9.61 3.04
C ASP A 140 13.32 -8.43 3.97
N ALA A 141 12.06 -8.36 4.42
CA ALA A 141 11.58 -7.27 5.26
C ALA A 141 11.71 -7.55 6.77
N ARG A 142 12.09 -8.75 7.20
CA ARG A 142 11.95 -9.20 8.61
C ARG A 142 12.63 -8.28 9.61
N VAL A 143 13.86 -7.84 9.32
CA VAL A 143 14.60 -6.95 10.23
C VAL A 143 13.89 -5.61 10.41
N ALA A 144 13.43 -5.01 9.31
CA ALA A 144 12.75 -3.73 9.38
C ALA A 144 11.33 -3.83 9.97
N LEU A 145 10.64 -4.96 9.75
CA LEU A 145 9.36 -5.24 10.40
C LEU A 145 9.52 -5.34 11.92
N ALA A 146 10.64 -5.92 12.39
CA ALA A 146 10.98 -5.96 13.81
C ALA A 146 11.31 -4.57 14.37
N GLU A 147 12.18 -3.83 13.68
CA GLU A 147 12.58 -2.47 14.06
C GLU A 147 11.38 -1.51 14.16
N ASN A 148 10.39 -1.66 13.27
CA ASN A 148 9.19 -0.83 13.28
C ASN A 148 8.10 -1.31 14.27
N ALA A 149 8.18 -2.54 14.79
CA ALA A 149 7.10 -3.09 15.60
C ALA A 149 6.88 -2.27 16.90
N ASP A 150 7.95 -1.78 17.51
CA ASP A 150 7.91 -1.00 18.75
C ASP A 150 7.16 0.33 18.58
N TRP A 151 7.16 0.91 17.37
CA TRP A 151 6.40 2.12 17.06
C TRP A 151 4.91 1.97 17.41
N TYR A 152 4.33 0.81 17.06
CA TYR A 152 2.91 0.53 17.28
C TYR A 152 2.57 0.17 18.74
N THR A 153 3.57 -0.11 19.58
CA THR A 153 3.33 -0.37 21.01
C THR A 153 2.85 0.88 21.75
N LEU A 154 3.20 2.06 21.22
CA LEU A 154 2.89 3.39 21.78
C LEU A 154 1.45 3.85 21.51
N ALA A 155 0.72 3.15 20.64
CA ALA A 155 -0.66 3.45 20.31
C ALA A 155 -1.57 3.37 21.55
N ASN A 156 -2.54 4.28 21.64
CA ASN A 156 -3.53 4.33 22.69
C ASN A 156 -4.40 3.05 22.66
N PRO A 157 -4.45 2.24 23.73
CA PRO A 157 -5.23 1.00 23.74
C PRO A 157 -6.72 1.18 23.50
N ALA A 158 -7.27 2.38 23.74
CA ALA A 158 -8.69 2.68 23.50
C ALA A 158 -9.04 2.78 22.01
N ASP A 159 -8.05 2.96 21.14
CA ASP A 159 -8.24 3.11 19.68
C ASP A 159 -8.11 1.77 18.93
N ALA A 160 -8.12 0.66 19.68
CA ALA A 160 -8.01 -0.68 19.13
C ALA A 160 -9.10 -0.93 18.09
N THR A 161 -8.69 -1.51 16.95
CA THR A 161 -9.58 -1.75 15.82
C THR A 161 -9.36 -3.12 15.20
N THR A 162 -10.34 -3.55 14.40
CA THR A 162 -10.26 -4.76 13.60
C THR A 162 -10.10 -4.40 12.13
N LEU A 163 -9.08 -4.98 11.51
CA LEU A 163 -8.78 -4.88 10.10
C LEU A 163 -9.18 -6.17 9.38
N THR A 164 -9.61 -6.02 8.13
CA THR A 164 -9.69 -7.11 7.17
C THR A 164 -8.54 -6.99 6.19
N VAL A 165 -7.74 -8.05 6.08
CA VAL A 165 -6.72 -8.19 5.05
C VAL A 165 -7.20 -9.18 4.02
N THR A 166 -7.15 -8.81 2.74
CA THR A 166 -7.45 -9.72 1.62
C THR A 166 -6.26 -9.83 0.71
N VAL A 167 -6.06 -11.03 0.16
CA VAL A 167 -4.96 -11.31 -0.78
C VAL A 167 -5.56 -11.93 -2.04
N SER A 168 -5.31 -11.29 -3.17
CA SER A 168 -5.64 -11.82 -4.50
C SER A 168 -4.36 -12.14 -5.26
N ALA A 169 -4.35 -13.29 -5.93
CA ALA A 169 -3.23 -13.75 -6.73
C ALA A 169 -3.73 -14.51 -7.96
N LEU A 170 -2.84 -14.90 -8.87
CA LEU A 170 -3.20 -15.86 -9.91
C LEU A 170 -3.63 -17.19 -9.27
N PRO A 171 -4.66 -17.88 -9.78
CA PRO A 171 -5.09 -19.18 -9.24
C PRO A 171 -3.96 -20.22 -9.18
N SER A 172 -2.99 -20.14 -10.11
CA SER A 172 -1.80 -21.00 -10.15
C SER A 172 -0.89 -20.84 -8.92
N ALA A 173 -0.98 -19.74 -8.18
CA ALA A 173 -0.21 -19.52 -6.96
C ALA A 173 -0.69 -20.38 -5.77
N ARG A 174 -1.90 -20.96 -5.85
CA ARG A 174 -2.46 -21.90 -4.86
C ARG A 174 -2.36 -21.43 -3.41
N LEU A 175 -2.49 -20.13 -3.17
CA LEU A 175 -2.28 -19.52 -1.85
C LEU A 175 -3.17 -20.13 -0.75
N ALA A 176 -4.40 -20.56 -1.10
CA ALA A 176 -5.32 -21.21 -0.18
C ALA A 176 -4.76 -22.49 0.45
N GLU A 177 -3.94 -23.26 -0.27
CA GLU A 177 -3.30 -24.49 0.25
C GLU A 177 -2.22 -24.18 1.31
N ARG A 178 -1.78 -22.92 1.39
CA ARG A 178 -0.73 -22.45 2.30
C ARG A 178 -1.26 -21.42 3.29
N ALA A 179 -2.59 -21.29 3.42
CA ALA A 179 -3.23 -20.25 4.22
C ALA A 179 -2.75 -20.24 5.68
N ASP A 180 -2.68 -21.40 6.33
CA ASP A 180 -2.26 -21.49 7.73
C ASP A 180 -0.78 -21.16 7.91
N ALA A 181 0.08 -21.64 7.01
CA ALA A 181 1.51 -21.32 7.05
C ALA A 181 1.76 -19.81 6.80
N ILE A 182 1.00 -19.19 5.89
CA ILE A 182 1.05 -17.74 5.65
C ILE A 182 0.54 -16.98 6.88
N ARG A 183 -0.54 -17.44 7.53
CA ARG A 183 -1.05 -16.84 8.77
C ARG A 183 -0.01 -16.88 9.88
N GLU A 184 0.61 -18.03 10.12
CA GLU A 184 1.63 -18.15 11.18
C GLU A 184 2.87 -17.32 10.87
N ALA A 185 3.29 -17.30 9.61
CA ALA A 185 4.36 -16.43 9.14
C ALA A 185 4.04 -14.94 9.37
N ALA A 186 2.80 -14.52 9.09
CA ALA A 186 2.35 -13.15 9.32
C ALA A 186 2.31 -12.83 10.81
N LEU A 187 1.70 -13.71 11.62
CA LEU A 187 1.61 -13.56 13.08
C LEU A 187 2.99 -13.42 13.72
N ALA A 188 3.96 -14.24 13.33
CA ALA A 188 5.32 -14.16 13.86
C ALA A 188 6.01 -12.82 13.54
N ARG A 189 5.68 -12.21 12.40
CA ARG A 189 6.24 -10.93 11.94
C ARG A 189 5.54 -9.71 12.52
N THR A 190 4.49 -9.90 13.32
CA THR A 190 3.83 -8.77 14.01
C THR A 190 4.51 -8.43 15.33
N TYR A 191 5.39 -9.31 15.83
CA TYR A 191 6.09 -9.15 17.11
C TYR A 191 5.13 -8.85 18.28
N GLY A 192 3.93 -9.42 18.23
CA GLY A 192 2.90 -9.27 19.27
C GLY A 192 2.00 -8.03 19.14
N ASN A 193 2.24 -7.16 18.16
CA ASN A 193 1.48 -5.91 17.97
C ASN A 193 0.21 -6.08 17.13
N MET A 194 0.02 -7.23 16.49
CA MET A 194 -1.18 -7.54 15.72
C MET A 194 -1.54 -9.02 15.88
N ARG A 195 -2.81 -9.29 16.20
CA ARG A 195 -3.37 -10.65 16.14
C ARG A 195 -3.77 -10.94 14.70
N VAL A 196 -3.64 -12.20 14.28
CA VAL A 196 -3.99 -12.61 12.91
C VAL A 196 -4.81 -13.89 12.96
N ALA A 197 -6.04 -13.84 12.48
CA ALA A 197 -6.94 -14.97 12.38
C ALA A 197 -7.38 -15.18 10.93
N SER A 198 -7.44 -16.43 10.48
CA SER A 198 -7.97 -16.78 9.16
C SER A 198 -9.46 -16.43 9.08
N ARG A 199 -9.89 -15.87 7.95
CA ARG A 199 -11.30 -15.62 7.64
C ARG A 199 -11.64 -16.30 6.32
N LYS A 200 -12.88 -16.77 6.18
CA LYS A 200 -13.36 -17.22 4.87
C LYS A 200 -13.37 -16.00 3.93
N PRO A 201 -12.75 -16.08 2.73
CA PRO A 201 -12.85 -15.01 1.76
C PRO A 201 -14.32 -14.72 1.44
N ALA A 202 -14.76 -13.49 1.69
CA ALA A 202 -16.03 -12.99 1.16
C ALA A 202 -15.88 -12.82 -0.37
N THR A 203 -16.96 -12.52 -1.10
CA THR A 203 -16.80 -12.16 -2.52
C THR A 203 -15.98 -10.86 -2.63
N ALA A 204 -15.14 -10.72 -3.66
CA ALA A 204 -14.28 -9.54 -3.84
C ALA A 204 -15.07 -8.21 -3.93
N ALA A 205 -16.34 -8.30 -4.35
CA ALA A 205 -17.29 -7.19 -4.40
C ALA A 205 -17.72 -6.66 -3.02
N ALA A 206 -17.48 -7.42 -1.95
CA ALA A 206 -17.96 -7.13 -0.60
C ALA A 206 -16.82 -6.81 0.39
N THR A 207 -15.63 -6.38 -0.08
CA THR A 207 -14.55 -5.99 0.84
C THR A 207 -14.88 -4.63 1.47
N PRO A 208 -15.21 -4.55 2.77
CA PRO A 208 -15.58 -3.29 3.40
C PRO A 208 -14.43 -2.27 3.32
N GLY A 209 -14.75 -0.98 3.21
CA GLY A 209 -13.77 0.09 3.26
C GLY A 209 -12.93 0.32 1.99
N LEU A 210 -13.19 -0.42 0.91
CA LEU A 210 -12.58 -0.20 -0.40
C LEU A 210 -13.62 0.21 -1.45
N ALA A 211 -13.33 1.24 -2.22
CA ALA A 211 -14.07 1.56 -3.43
C ALA A 211 -13.72 0.56 -4.54
N ARG A 212 -14.73 0.14 -5.32
CA ARG A 212 -14.59 -0.77 -6.45
C ARG A 212 -15.33 -0.19 -7.67
N PRO A 213 -14.86 -0.43 -8.91
CA PRO A 213 -13.62 -1.12 -9.28
C PRO A 213 -12.38 -0.32 -8.86
N LEU A 214 -11.25 -1.01 -8.68
CA LEU A 214 -9.99 -0.33 -8.36
C LEU A 214 -9.45 0.32 -9.65
N ALA A 215 -9.25 1.63 -9.63
CA ALA A 215 -8.68 2.36 -10.77
C ALA A 215 -7.18 2.07 -10.91
N GLY A 216 -6.66 2.12 -12.14
CA GLY A 216 -5.24 1.87 -12.47
C GLY A 216 -4.83 0.39 -12.48
N MET A 217 -5.77 -0.56 -12.36
CA MET A 217 -5.46 -1.96 -12.01
C MET A 217 -5.62 -2.97 -13.16
N VAL A 218 -5.29 -2.60 -14.40
CA VAL A 218 -5.36 -3.52 -15.57
C VAL A 218 -4.52 -4.79 -15.33
N GLN A 219 -3.38 -4.64 -14.66
CA GLN A 219 -2.46 -5.72 -14.30
C GLN A 219 -3.07 -6.73 -13.31
N ALA A 220 -4.14 -6.36 -12.58
CA ALA A 220 -4.81 -7.24 -11.63
C ALA A 220 -6.06 -7.95 -12.17
N GLU A 221 -6.46 -7.75 -13.43
CA GLU A 221 -7.67 -8.34 -14.01
C GLU A 221 -7.74 -9.87 -13.89
N ARG A 222 -6.59 -10.54 -13.90
CA ARG A 222 -6.47 -12.00 -13.79
C ARG A 222 -6.34 -12.50 -12.36
N LEU A 223 -6.11 -11.60 -11.40
CA LEU A 223 -5.99 -11.97 -9.99
C LEU A 223 -7.37 -12.34 -9.44
N ARG A 224 -7.40 -13.34 -8.57
CA ARG A 224 -8.61 -13.79 -7.89
C ARG A 224 -8.35 -13.79 -6.40
N LEU A 225 -9.35 -13.37 -5.64
CA LEU A 225 -9.30 -13.38 -4.19
C LEU A 225 -9.04 -14.81 -3.70
N ALA A 226 -7.94 -15.00 -2.99
CA ALA A 226 -7.44 -16.30 -2.56
C ALA A 226 -7.46 -16.45 -1.03
N LEU A 227 -7.18 -15.38 -0.29
CA LEU A 227 -7.11 -15.40 1.17
C LEU A 227 -7.81 -14.18 1.78
N ALA A 228 -8.31 -14.37 3.00
CA ALA A 228 -8.78 -13.29 3.86
C ALA A 228 -8.34 -13.56 5.30
N PHE A 229 -7.96 -12.50 6.01
CA PHE A 229 -7.56 -12.53 7.40
C PHE A 229 -8.27 -11.42 8.16
N ARG A 230 -8.60 -11.69 9.41
CA ARG A 230 -8.97 -10.69 10.39
C ARG A 230 -7.72 -10.36 11.21
N CYS A 231 -7.43 -9.08 11.35
CA CYS A 231 -6.29 -8.61 12.13
C CYS A 231 -6.77 -7.64 13.22
N ASP A 232 -6.43 -7.89 14.47
CA ASP A 232 -6.73 -6.94 15.56
C ASP A 232 -5.47 -6.14 15.88
N VAL A 233 -5.57 -4.82 15.85
CA VAL A 233 -4.46 -3.85 16.01
C VAL A 233 -4.86 -2.76 17.03
N ARG A 234 -3.90 -1.95 17.46
CA ARG A 234 -4.13 -0.90 18.47
C ARG A 234 -4.59 0.44 17.91
N GLU A 235 -4.40 0.68 16.63
CA GLU A 235 -4.79 1.92 15.97
C GLU A 235 -5.05 1.68 14.48
N TRP A 236 -5.72 2.63 13.83
CA TRP A 236 -5.90 2.63 12.38
C TRP A 236 -5.29 3.87 11.75
N THR A 237 -4.18 3.68 11.07
CA THR A 237 -3.42 4.73 10.38
C THR A 237 -2.89 4.21 9.05
N THR A 238 -2.42 5.13 8.20
CA THR A 238 -1.69 4.78 6.97
C THR A 238 -0.46 3.92 7.26
N ASP A 239 0.16 4.12 8.41
CA ASP A 239 1.39 3.43 8.82
C ASP A 239 1.09 1.99 9.20
N VAL A 240 0.02 1.75 9.98
CA VAL A 240 -0.45 0.39 10.28
C VAL A 240 -0.88 -0.33 8.99
N ALA A 241 -1.55 0.37 8.06
CA ALA A 241 -1.94 -0.20 6.77
C ALA A 241 -0.72 -0.60 5.92
N ALA A 242 0.32 0.24 5.90
CA ALA A 242 1.57 -0.02 5.18
C ALA A 242 2.33 -1.21 5.79
N TRP A 243 2.50 -1.21 7.11
CA TRP A 243 3.19 -2.27 7.83
C TRP A 243 2.47 -3.60 7.71
N THR A 244 1.14 -3.61 7.83
CA THR A 244 0.32 -4.81 7.61
C THR A 244 0.53 -5.35 6.19
N THR A 245 0.52 -4.49 5.17
CA THR A 245 0.81 -4.89 3.79
C THR A 245 2.18 -5.54 3.66
N GLU A 246 3.24 -4.95 4.22
CA GLU A 246 4.59 -5.52 4.18
C GLU A 246 4.70 -6.85 4.94
N VAL A 247 4.05 -6.99 6.11
CA VAL A 247 3.95 -8.25 6.86
C VAL A 247 3.40 -9.36 5.97
N PHE A 248 2.29 -9.12 5.28
CA PHE A 248 1.68 -10.13 4.43
C PHE A 248 2.48 -10.37 3.14
N ALA A 249 3.03 -9.34 2.52
CA ALA A 249 3.88 -9.50 1.33
C ALA A 249 5.11 -10.37 1.63
N ASP A 250 5.83 -10.11 2.72
CA ASP A 250 7.00 -10.90 3.12
C ASP A 250 6.62 -12.33 3.53
N SER A 251 5.48 -12.50 4.22
CA SER A 251 4.96 -13.82 4.62
C SER A 251 4.62 -14.69 3.40
N ILE A 252 3.91 -14.12 2.42
CA ILE A 252 3.56 -14.83 1.18
C ILE A 252 4.84 -15.20 0.44
N ARG A 253 5.74 -14.23 0.21
CA ARG A 253 7.02 -14.45 -0.49
C ARG A 253 7.83 -15.57 0.17
N THR A 254 7.97 -15.54 1.50
CA THR A 254 8.78 -16.52 2.24
C THR A 254 8.15 -17.91 2.26
N VAL A 255 6.83 -18.03 2.47
CA VAL A 255 6.15 -19.33 2.61
C VAL A 255 5.98 -20.04 1.27
N THR A 256 5.79 -19.27 0.19
CA THR A 256 5.40 -19.82 -1.12
C THR A 256 6.51 -19.75 -2.16
N GLY A 257 7.53 -18.90 -1.97
CA GLY A 257 8.52 -18.60 -3.00
C GLY A 257 7.95 -17.85 -4.20
N LEU A 258 6.73 -17.32 -4.10
CA LEU A 258 6.05 -16.63 -5.20
C LEU A 258 6.81 -15.37 -5.61
N SER A 259 7.03 -15.23 -6.91
CA SER A 259 7.74 -14.10 -7.55
C SER A 259 6.80 -13.14 -8.31
N GLY A 260 5.56 -13.57 -8.57
CA GLY A 260 4.58 -12.80 -9.35
C GLY A 260 3.89 -11.67 -8.59
N LEU A 261 2.89 -11.08 -9.24
CA LEU A 261 2.03 -10.04 -8.66
C LEU A 261 1.07 -10.62 -7.62
N VAL A 262 0.94 -9.91 -6.50
CA VAL A 262 -0.13 -10.11 -5.51
C VAL A 262 -0.82 -8.79 -5.22
N LEU A 263 -2.14 -8.81 -5.12
CA LEU A 263 -2.92 -7.68 -4.64
C LEU A 263 -3.27 -7.91 -3.18
N ILE A 264 -2.71 -7.10 -2.30
CA ILE A 264 -3.00 -7.08 -0.87
C ILE A 264 -3.87 -5.87 -0.61
N ALA A 265 -5.00 -6.04 0.07
CA ALA A 265 -5.80 -4.92 0.52
C ALA A 265 -6.06 -5.01 2.01
N VAL A 266 -5.94 -3.88 2.70
CA VAL A 266 -6.09 -3.74 4.15
C VAL A 266 -7.18 -2.72 4.38
N SER A 267 -8.23 -3.07 5.09
CA SER A 267 -9.31 -2.14 5.43
C SER A 267 -9.73 -2.27 6.87
N SER A 268 -10.10 -1.16 7.48
CA SER A 268 -10.80 -1.17 8.77
C SER A 268 -12.27 -1.50 8.51
N ASP A 269 -12.88 -2.35 9.32
CA ASP A 269 -14.34 -2.39 9.35
C ASP A 269 -14.82 -0.99 9.78
N PRO A 270 -15.71 -0.32 9.02
CA PRO A 270 -16.25 0.94 9.47
C PRO A 270 -16.96 0.68 10.79
N ALA A 271 -16.50 1.30 11.87
CA ALA A 271 -17.28 1.35 13.10
C ALA A 271 -18.68 1.82 12.70
N ALA A 272 -19.71 1.06 13.08
CA ALA A 272 -21.08 1.51 12.93
C ALA A 272 -21.19 2.82 13.72
N ALA A 273 -21.19 3.93 13.00
CA ALA A 273 -21.42 5.26 13.55
C ALA A 273 -22.87 5.37 14.03
#